data_AF-A0A329SUY5-F1
#
_entry.id   AF-A0A329SUY5-F1
#
_cell.length_a   1.000
_cell.length_b   1.000
_cell.length_c   1.000
_cell.angle_alpha   90.00
_cell.angle_beta   90.00
_cell.angle_gamma   90.00
#
_symmetry.space_group_name_H-M   'P 1'
#
loop_
_entity.id
_entity.type
_entity.pdbx_description
1 polymer ?
#
loop_
_entity_poly.entity_id
_entity_poly.type
_entity_poly.pdbx_seq_one_letter_code
_entity_poly.pdbx_strand_id
1 'polypeptide(L)'
;MRGQTSSDYLPNKTLCPLRLAALLHGYKHCQLVCSVASREIAPQWKSTAPPLAAITKNHQSANRHLNPVVKSVRKGQDARQYLVLVDTVTSHVVGVHVSPLGAVENKDTNPRGDVRLIHALSSPGCPSVNYASDKEYFPAIKYRHVAAIARRIEYLAKLHPGQVSHILKGDVKTAFRHLMLESSTVSRMGARIPQLQALVLDCSIRMERFAVVLRRIW
;
A
#
# COMPACT_ATOMS: atom_id res chain seq x y z
N MET A 1 -21.06 -8.45 5.34
CA MET A 1 -20.60 -7.54 6.41
C MET A 1 -20.20 -8.38 7.61
N ARG A 2 -18.98 -8.25 8.15
CA ARG A 2 -18.57 -8.98 9.37
C ARG A 2 -18.84 -8.11 10.59
N GLY A 3 -19.87 -8.46 11.38
CA GLY A 3 -20.05 -8.14 12.80
C GLY A 3 -19.56 -6.79 13.32
N GLN A 4 -19.80 -5.68 12.60
CA GLN A 4 -19.44 -4.35 13.10
C GLN A 4 -20.26 -4.05 14.35
N THR A 5 -19.57 -3.87 15.46
CA THR A 5 -20.14 -3.27 16.67
C THR A 5 -19.55 -1.87 16.85
N SER A 6 -20.28 -0.98 17.50
CA SER A 6 -19.81 0.36 17.86
C SER A 6 -18.56 0.34 18.76
N SER A 7 -18.29 -0.79 19.40
CA SER A 7 -17.12 -1.05 20.24
C SER A 7 -15.89 -1.56 19.48
N ASP A 8 -16.01 -1.94 18.21
CA ASP A 8 -14.88 -2.46 17.42
C ASP A 8 -14.21 -1.34 16.61
N TYR A 9 -13.24 -0.69 17.26
CA TYR A 9 -12.40 0.37 16.70
C TYR A 9 -11.20 -0.16 15.90
N LEU A 10 -11.10 -1.48 15.67
CA LEU A 10 -9.94 -2.03 14.96
C LEU A 10 -9.83 -1.43 13.54
N PRO A 11 -8.65 -0.93 13.15
CA PRO A 11 -8.48 -0.25 11.87
C PRO A 11 -8.55 -1.22 10.69
N ASN A 12 -8.02 -2.44 10.87
CA ASN A 12 -7.92 -3.46 9.82
C ASN A 12 -9.00 -4.53 9.98
N LYS A 13 -10.27 -4.14 9.92
CA LYS A 13 -11.47 -4.98 10.20
C LYS A 13 -11.59 -6.26 9.36
N THR A 14 -10.81 -6.40 8.30
CA THR A 14 -10.76 -7.61 7.48
C THR A 14 -9.84 -8.69 8.05
N LEU A 15 -8.98 -8.32 9.02
CA LEU A 15 -8.00 -9.19 9.66
C LEU A 15 -8.46 -9.55 11.08
N CYS A 16 -8.32 -10.82 11.45
CA CYS A 16 -8.66 -11.32 12.78
C CYS A 16 -7.37 -11.81 13.46
N PRO A 17 -6.82 -11.07 14.44
CA PRO A 17 -5.56 -11.42 15.10
C PRO A 17 -5.55 -12.84 15.69
N LEU A 18 -6.65 -13.28 16.31
CA LEU A 18 -6.76 -14.63 16.89
C LEU A 18 -6.65 -15.72 15.83
N ARG A 19 -7.34 -15.57 14.69
CA ARG A 19 -7.25 -16.52 13.57
C ARG A 19 -5.87 -16.51 12.93
N LEU A 20 -5.26 -15.33 12.81
CA LEU A 20 -3.90 -15.20 12.28
C LEU A 20 -2.87 -15.85 13.19
N ALA A 21 -3.01 -15.71 14.52
CA ALA A 21 -2.12 -16.35 15.48
C ALA A 21 -2.16 -17.87 15.37
N ALA A 22 -3.35 -18.44 15.23
CA ALA A 22 -3.53 -19.88 15.03
C ALA A 22 -2.97 -20.34 13.67
N LEU A 23 -3.32 -19.65 12.58
CA LEU A 23 -2.89 -20.00 11.22
C LEU A 23 -1.37 -19.89 11.04
N LEU A 24 -0.76 -18.85 11.61
CA LEU A 24 0.65 -18.52 11.46
C LEU A 24 1.48 -19.04 12.64
N HIS A 25 1.00 -20.04 13.37
CA HIS A 25 1.75 -20.65 14.46
C HIS A 25 3.12 -21.15 13.94
N GLY A 26 4.20 -20.82 14.67
CA GLY A 26 5.57 -21.12 14.25
C GLY A 26 6.15 -20.21 13.15
N TYR A 27 5.36 -19.33 12.54
CA TYR A 27 5.87 -18.34 11.60
C TYR A 27 6.64 -17.23 12.34
N LYS A 28 7.89 -17.00 11.93
CA LYS A 28 8.80 -16.03 12.58
C LYS A 28 8.28 -14.59 12.72
N HIS A 29 7.28 -14.17 11.93
CA HIS A 29 6.68 -12.84 12.02
C HIS A 29 5.21 -12.86 12.47
N CYS A 30 4.74 -13.97 13.04
CA CYS A 30 3.35 -14.12 13.50
C CYS A 30 2.90 -12.96 14.41
N GLN A 31 3.70 -12.63 15.43
CA GLN A 31 3.40 -11.52 16.34
C GLN A 31 3.30 -10.17 15.62
N LEU A 32 4.19 -9.90 14.66
CA LEU A 32 4.16 -8.68 13.86
C LEU A 32 2.87 -8.60 13.03
N VAL A 33 2.49 -9.70 12.38
CA VAL A 33 1.24 -9.75 11.58
C VAL A 33 0.01 -9.55 12.46
N CYS A 34 -0.01 -10.15 13.65
CA CYS A 34 -1.10 -9.96 14.61
C CYS A 34 -1.16 -8.52 15.13
N SER A 35 0.00 -7.91 15.38
CA SER A 35 0.10 -6.49 15.77
C SER A 35 -0.47 -5.57 14.69
N VAL A 36 -0.06 -5.77 13.43
CA VAL A 36 -0.59 -5.03 12.27
C VAL A 36 -2.09 -5.26 12.09
N ALA A 37 -2.60 -6.48 12.32
CA ALA A 37 -4.03 -6.73 12.27
C ALA A 37 -4.81 -6.00 13.37
N SER A 38 -4.17 -5.75 14.52
CA SER A 38 -4.79 -5.15 15.70
C SER A 38 -4.66 -3.63 15.77
N ARG A 39 -3.70 -3.03 15.04
CA ARG A 39 -3.31 -1.62 15.15
C ARG A 39 -3.04 -1.00 13.79
N GLU A 40 -3.07 0.33 13.74
CA GLU A 40 -2.63 1.08 12.58
C GLU A 40 -1.11 0.96 12.44
N ILE A 41 -0.60 1.06 11.21
CA ILE A 41 0.83 0.99 10.96
C ILE A 41 1.42 2.39 11.10
N ALA A 42 2.40 2.54 11.97
CA ALA A 42 3.18 3.76 12.16
C ALA A 42 4.62 3.55 11.64
N PRO A 43 4.92 3.89 10.37
CA PRO A 43 6.29 3.92 9.86
C PRO A 43 7.16 4.92 10.62
N GLN A 44 8.42 4.55 10.83
CA GLN A 44 9.45 5.47 11.35
C GLN A 44 10.09 6.27 10.21
N TRP A 45 10.61 7.45 10.54
CA TRP A 45 11.16 8.41 9.59
C TRP A 45 12.58 8.80 10.01
N LYS A 46 13.50 8.85 9.05
CA LYS A 46 14.91 9.21 9.29
C LYS A 46 15.11 10.68 9.66
N SER A 47 14.17 11.54 9.30
CA SER A 47 14.20 12.96 9.61
C SER A 47 12.85 13.40 10.16
N THR A 48 12.88 14.50 10.91
CA THR A 48 11.69 15.33 11.16
C THR A 48 11.00 15.65 9.83
N ALA A 49 9.67 15.83 9.89
CA ALA A 49 8.81 15.94 8.71
C ALA A 49 9.46 16.78 7.60
N PRO A 50 9.43 16.32 6.34
CA PRO A 50 9.95 17.11 5.25
C PRO A 50 9.31 18.50 5.32
N PRO A 51 10.10 19.59 5.26
CA PRO A 51 9.54 20.94 5.19
C PRO A 51 8.55 20.97 4.04
N LEU A 52 7.45 21.71 4.23
CA LEU A 52 6.33 21.86 3.30
C LEU A 52 6.85 21.86 1.86
N ALA A 53 6.76 20.71 1.18
CA ALA A 53 7.40 20.58 -0.11
C ALA A 53 6.71 21.54 -1.07
N ALA A 54 7.50 22.34 -1.79
CA ALA A 54 7.01 23.14 -2.91
C ALA A 54 6.10 22.25 -3.77
N ILE A 55 4.91 22.76 -4.12
CA ILE A 55 3.85 22.00 -4.80
C ILE A 55 4.45 21.18 -5.93
N THR A 56 4.55 19.86 -5.74
CA THR A 56 5.14 18.97 -6.73
C THR A 56 4.13 18.78 -7.87
N LYS A 57 4.57 19.06 -9.10
CA LYS A 57 3.71 18.90 -10.28
C LYS A 57 3.46 17.41 -10.51
N ASN A 58 2.20 17.06 -10.78
CA ASN A 58 1.85 15.72 -11.24
C ASN A 58 2.56 15.40 -12.55
N HIS A 59 2.86 14.12 -12.77
CA HIS A 59 3.37 13.66 -14.05
C HIS A 59 2.35 13.94 -15.16
N GLN A 60 2.86 14.21 -16.37
CA GLN A 60 1.99 14.50 -17.52
C GLN A 60 1.02 13.37 -17.83
N SER A 61 1.37 12.12 -17.50
CA SER A 61 0.44 11.00 -17.65
C SER A 61 -0.80 11.13 -16.77
N ALA A 62 -0.68 11.56 -15.51
CA ALA A 62 -1.85 11.79 -14.66
C ALA A 62 -2.73 12.92 -15.20
N ASN A 63 -2.12 14.00 -15.71
CA ASN A 63 -2.86 15.12 -16.29
C ASN A 63 -3.60 14.72 -17.58
N ARG A 64 -2.97 13.95 -18.46
CA ARG A 64 -3.58 13.44 -19.71
C ARG A 64 -4.76 12.50 -19.44
N HIS A 65 -4.69 11.71 -18.37
CA HIS A 65 -5.73 10.75 -17.99
C HIS A 65 -6.55 11.22 -16.76
N LEU A 66 -6.87 12.51 -16.67
CA LEU A 66 -7.54 13.11 -15.50
C LEU A 66 -8.82 12.36 -15.11
N ASN A 67 -9.73 12.09 -16.06
CA ASN A 67 -11.00 11.41 -15.77
C ASN A 67 -10.80 9.99 -15.19
N PRO A 68 -9.99 9.11 -15.81
CA PRO A 68 -9.58 7.84 -15.20
C PRO A 68 -8.92 7.98 -13.82
N VAL A 69 -8.06 8.97 -13.62
CA VAL A 69 -7.42 9.24 -12.31
C VAL A 69 -8.47 9.56 -11.25
N VAL A 70 -9.41 10.47 -11.55
CA VAL A 70 -10.50 10.85 -10.65
C VAL A 70 -11.39 9.65 -10.32
N LYS A 71 -11.72 8.84 -11.32
CA LYS A 71 -12.47 7.57 -11.12
C LYS A 71 -11.72 6.62 -10.17
N SER A 72 -10.41 6.48 -10.33
CA SER A 72 -9.57 5.65 -9.46
C SER A 72 -9.52 6.16 -8.02
N VAL A 73 -9.45 7.49 -7.85
CA VAL A 73 -9.50 8.14 -6.52
C VAL A 73 -10.86 7.93 -5.87
N ARG A 74 -11.98 8.16 -6.58
CA ARG A 74 -13.33 7.89 -6.06
C ARG A 74 -13.49 6.44 -5.60
N LYS A 75 -13.05 5.48 -6.42
CA LYS A 75 -13.05 4.06 -6.03
C LYS A 75 -12.24 3.79 -4.76
N GLY A 76 -11.11 4.47 -4.58
CA GLY A 76 -10.32 4.37 -3.36
C GLY A 76 -10.99 5.02 -2.15
N GLN A 77 -11.70 6.14 -2.35
CA GLN A 77 -12.50 6.80 -1.33
C GLN A 77 -13.66 5.91 -0.85
N ASP A 78 -14.42 5.33 -1.78
CA ASP A 78 -15.50 4.38 -1.48
C ASP A 78 -14.99 3.16 -0.70
N ALA A 79 -13.76 2.74 -1.00
CA ALA A 79 -13.07 1.65 -0.31
C ALA A 79 -12.38 2.08 1.00
N ARG A 80 -12.54 3.33 1.45
CA ARG A 80 -11.90 3.92 2.65
C ARG A 80 -10.37 3.90 2.62
N GLN A 81 -9.78 3.91 1.42
CA GLN A 81 -8.33 3.95 1.21
C GLN A 81 -7.83 5.39 1.06
N TYR A 82 -8.70 6.30 0.62
CA TYR A 82 -8.39 7.70 0.44
C TYR A 82 -9.35 8.59 1.21
N LEU A 83 -8.79 9.59 1.89
CA LEU A 83 -9.53 10.76 2.36
C LEU A 83 -9.33 11.89 1.34
N VAL A 84 -10.42 12.37 0.74
CA VAL A 84 -10.39 13.43 -0.27
C VAL A 84 -10.94 14.70 0.35
N LEU A 85 -10.12 15.75 0.37
CA LEU A 85 -10.45 17.06 0.92
C LEU A 85 -10.51 18.09 -0.21
N VAL A 86 -11.50 18.97 -0.13
CA VAL A 86 -11.62 20.14 -1.02
C VAL A 86 -10.83 21.31 -0.44
N ASP A 87 -10.38 22.23 -1.29
CA ASP A 87 -9.49 23.35 -0.93
C ASP A 87 -9.90 24.15 0.31
N THR A 88 -11.21 24.32 0.54
CA THR A 88 -11.74 25.02 1.72
C THR A 88 -11.33 24.36 3.04
N VAL A 89 -11.29 23.03 3.07
CA VAL A 89 -10.90 22.22 4.23
C VAL A 89 -9.39 21.98 4.26
N THR A 90 -8.73 22.01 3.11
CA THR A 90 -7.27 21.81 2.99
C THR A 90 -6.48 22.85 3.79
N SER A 91 -7.01 24.07 3.93
CA SER A 91 -6.42 25.13 4.75
C SER A 91 -6.25 24.76 6.22
N HIS A 92 -7.03 23.80 6.72
CA HIS A 92 -6.98 23.33 8.11
C HIS A 92 -6.01 22.15 8.29
N VAL A 93 -5.49 21.57 7.21
CA VAL A 93 -4.54 20.45 7.26
C VAL A 93 -3.13 20.96 6.98
N VAL A 94 -2.42 21.31 8.05
CA VAL A 94 -1.05 21.82 7.99
C VAL A 94 -0.04 20.66 7.92
N GLY A 95 1.06 20.87 7.21
CA GLY A 95 2.18 19.91 7.22
C GLY A 95 1.99 18.68 6.34
N VAL A 96 1.12 18.74 5.33
CA VAL A 96 0.93 17.63 4.39
C VAL A 96 2.07 17.58 3.38
N HIS A 97 2.73 16.44 3.29
CA HIS A 97 3.67 16.16 2.22
C HIS A 97 2.92 15.65 0.99
N VAL A 98 3.06 16.37 -0.12
CA VAL A 98 2.43 16.03 -1.41
C VAL A 98 3.44 15.39 -2.35
N SER A 99 3.18 14.14 -2.76
CA SER A 99 3.91 13.45 -3.81
C SER A 99 3.14 13.50 -5.14
N PRO A 100 3.83 13.52 -6.30
CA PRO A 100 3.19 13.51 -7.62
C PRO A 100 2.29 12.31 -7.84
N LEU A 101 1.20 12.53 -8.58
CA LEU A 101 0.44 11.47 -9.22
C LEU A 101 0.98 11.16 -10.62
N GLY A 102 0.94 9.89 -10.98
CA GLY A 102 1.12 9.37 -12.32
C GLY A 102 -0.03 8.46 -12.71
N ALA A 103 -0.19 8.23 -14.00
CA ALA A 103 -1.11 7.22 -14.52
C ALA A 103 -0.34 6.30 -15.48
N VAL A 104 -0.68 5.01 -15.45
CA VAL A 104 -0.20 4.02 -16.41
C VAL A 104 -1.40 3.28 -16.96
N GLU A 105 -1.42 3.08 -18.27
CA GLU A 105 -2.49 2.36 -18.95
C GLU A 105 -2.53 0.90 -18.48
N ASN A 106 -3.73 0.41 -18.15
CA ASN A 106 -3.89 -1.01 -17.87
C ASN A 106 -3.77 -1.79 -19.18
N LYS A 107 -3.03 -2.90 -19.14
CA LYS A 107 -2.97 -3.82 -20.27
C LYS A 107 -4.39 -4.29 -20.61
N ASP A 108 -4.70 -4.37 -21.90
CA ASP A 108 -5.97 -4.89 -22.43
C ASP A 108 -7.23 -4.09 -22.01
N THR A 109 -7.08 -2.83 -21.59
CA THR A 109 -8.19 -1.95 -21.24
C THR A 109 -8.10 -0.63 -21.99
N ASN A 110 -9.25 -0.06 -22.37
CA ASN A 110 -9.26 1.27 -22.98
C ASN A 110 -8.78 2.32 -21.96
N PRO A 111 -7.65 3.00 -22.20
CA PRO A 111 -7.05 3.95 -21.25
C PRO A 111 -7.88 5.23 -21.05
N ARG A 112 -8.89 5.46 -21.90
CA ARG A 112 -9.91 6.49 -21.65
C ARG A 112 -10.88 6.13 -20.53
N GLY A 113 -11.05 4.83 -20.26
CA GLY A 113 -12.01 4.31 -19.27
C GLY A 113 -11.38 3.84 -17.96
N ASP A 114 -10.11 3.42 -17.99
CA ASP A 114 -9.41 2.92 -16.80
C ASP A 114 -7.87 3.07 -16.91
N VAL A 115 -7.25 3.50 -15.83
CA VAL A 115 -5.79 3.59 -15.69
C VAL A 115 -5.37 3.14 -14.30
N ARG A 116 -4.15 2.63 -14.18
CA ARG A 116 -3.50 2.43 -12.89
C ARG A 116 -2.98 3.75 -12.37
N LEU A 117 -3.64 4.27 -11.34
CA LEU A 117 -3.13 5.40 -10.55
C LEU A 117 -1.83 5.01 -9.85
N ILE A 118 -0.80 5.84 -10.01
CA ILE A 118 0.49 5.74 -9.34
C ILE A 118 0.64 6.94 -8.42
N HIS A 119 0.93 6.68 -7.16
CA HIS A 119 1.35 7.69 -6.20
C HIS A 119 2.87 7.61 -6.09
N ALA A 120 3.58 8.60 -6.61
CA ALA A 120 5.02 8.54 -6.85
C ALA A 120 5.82 8.84 -5.57
N LEU A 121 5.82 7.88 -4.63
CA LEU A 121 6.50 8.01 -3.33
C LEU A 121 8.04 7.99 -3.40
N SER A 122 8.60 7.62 -4.56
CA SER A 122 10.04 7.62 -4.87
C SER A 122 10.43 8.70 -5.89
N SER A 123 9.54 9.65 -6.21
CA SER A 123 9.81 10.66 -7.24
C SER A 123 11.10 11.44 -6.92
N PRO A 124 11.99 11.69 -7.90
CA PRO A 124 13.21 12.44 -7.68
C PRO A 124 12.89 13.90 -7.30
N GLY A 125 13.51 14.37 -6.22
CA GLY A 125 13.24 15.65 -5.57
C GLY A 125 13.21 15.48 -4.06
N CYS A 126 13.98 16.30 -3.34
CA CYS A 126 14.09 16.22 -1.88
C CYS A 126 12.76 16.52 -1.16
N PRO A 127 12.51 15.87 -0.01
CA PRO A 127 12.78 14.46 0.31
C PRO A 127 11.54 13.64 -0.02
N SER A 128 11.64 12.66 -0.92
CA SER A 128 10.54 11.74 -1.22
C SER A 128 10.16 10.90 0.01
N VAL A 129 8.91 10.43 0.04
CA VAL A 129 8.39 9.64 1.16
C VAL A 129 9.24 8.39 1.41
N ASN A 130 9.62 7.67 0.36
CA ASN A 130 10.44 6.47 0.49
C ASN A 130 11.89 6.77 0.91
N TYR A 131 12.43 7.93 0.56
CA TYR A 131 13.75 8.36 1.04
C TYR A 131 13.72 8.70 2.53
N ALA A 132 12.68 9.42 2.98
CA ALA A 132 12.50 9.83 4.37
C ALA A 132 12.14 8.65 5.30
N SER A 133 11.57 7.57 4.77
CA SER A 133 11.23 6.39 5.59
C SER A 133 12.48 5.71 6.17
N ASP A 134 12.42 5.38 7.46
CA ASP A 134 13.45 4.56 8.08
C ASP A 134 13.24 3.09 7.70
N LYS A 135 14.22 2.56 6.98
CA LYS A 135 14.16 1.24 6.39
C LYS A 135 14.56 0.14 7.37
N GLU A 136 15.14 0.50 8.51
CA GLU A 136 15.55 -0.43 9.58
C GLU A 136 14.35 -0.89 10.41
N TYR A 137 13.30 -0.07 10.50
CA TYR A 137 12.06 -0.42 11.21
C TYR A 137 11.18 -1.43 10.46
N PHE A 138 11.47 -1.71 9.19
CA PHE A 138 10.78 -2.75 8.43
C PHE A 138 11.42 -4.12 8.68
N PRO A 139 10.62 -5.19 8.82
CA PRO A 139 11.17 -6.52 9.07
C PRO A 139 12.08 -6.97 7.91
N ALA A 140 13.22 -7.56 8.24
CA ALA A 140 14.20 -8.02 7.25
C ALA A 140 13.60 -9.09 6.32
N ILE A 141 13.60 -8.81 5.02
CA ILE A 141 13.08 -9.71 4.00
C ILE A 141 14.23 -10.48 3.36
N LYS A 142 14.26 -11.79 3.57
CA LYS A 142 15.20 -12.70 2.91
C LYS A 142 14.60 -13.21 1.60
N TYR A 143 14.99 -12.66 0.46
CA TYR A 143 14.58 -13.18 -0.84
C TYR A 143 15.18 -14.58 -1.07
N ARG A 144 14.33 -15.55 -1.44
CA ARG A 144 14.81 -16.80 -2.01
C ARG A 144 14.75 -16.63 -3.53
N HIS A 145 15.83 -16.97 -4.19
CA HIS A 145 15.87 -16.96 -5.66
C HIS A 145 14.79 -17.90 -6.21
N VAL A 146 14.18 -17.55 -7.35
CA VAL A 146 13.14 -18.37 -7.99
C VAL A 146 13.62 -19.80 -8.28
N ALA A 147 14.93 -19.96 -8.52
CA ALA A 147 15.58 -21.26 -8.68
C ALA A 147 15.38 -22.20 -7.47
N ALA A 148 15.21 -21.67 -6.25
CA ALA A 148 14.93 -22.50 -5.09
C ALA A 148 13.55 -23.18 -5.18
N ILE A 149 12.57 -22.49 -5.75
CA ILE A 149 11.23 -23.06 -6.01
C ILE A 149 11.32 -24.08 -7.15
N ALA A 150 11.99 -23.73 -8.25
CA ALA A 150 12.20 -24.64 -9.40
C ALA A 150 12.88 -25.95 -8.98
N ARG A 151 14.00 -25.87 -8.23
CA ARG A 151 14.70 -27.06 -7.69
C ARG A 151 13.81 -27.90 -6.78
N ARG A 152 12.92 -27.27 -5.99
CA ARG A 152 11.99 -28.01 -5.13
C ARG A 152 10.95 -28.76 -5.96
N ILE A 153 10.45 -28.16 -7.04
CA ILE A 153 9.53 -28.81 -7.98
C ILE A 153 10.22 -30.01 -8.64
N GLU A 154 11.43 -29.82 -9.18
CA GLU A 154 12.21 -30.90 -9.80
C GLU A 154 12.50 -32.04 -8.82
N TYR A 155 12.87 -31.70 -7.58
CA TYR A 155 13.10 -32.68 -6.52
C TYR A 155 11.84 -33.50 -6.22
N LEU A 156 10.68 -32.84 -6.06
CA LEU A 156 9.41 -33.53 -5.80
C LEU A 156 8.98 -34.41 -6.97
N ALA A 157 9.19 -33.96 -8.20
CA ALA A 157 8.90 -34.73 -9.40
C ALA A 157 9.76 -36.02 -9.47
N LYS A 158 11.03 -35.95 -9.05
CA LYS A 158 11.91 -37.12 -8.96
C LYS A 158 11.53 -38.05 -7.81
N LEU A 159 11.13 -37.50 -6.66
CA LEU A 159 10.78 -38.27 -5.48
C LEU A 159 9.44 -39.01 -5.62
N HIS A 160 8.50 -38.44 -6.36
CA HIS A 160 7.15 -38.98 -6.57
C HIS A 160 6.85 -39.12 -8.07
N PRO A 161 7.54 -40.05 -8.77
CA PRO A 161 7.34 -40.25 -10.20
C PRO A 161 5.89 -40.67 -10.49
N GLY A 162 5.31 -40.11 -11.54
CA GLY A 162 3.92 -40.38 -11.95
C GLY A 162 2.84 -39.68 -11.11
N GLN A 163 3.22 -38.94 -10.06
CA GLN A 163 2.27 -38.14 -9.27
C GLN A 163 2.23 -36.68 -9.73
N VAL A 164 1.04 -36.10 -9.74
CA VAL A 164 0.85 -34.69 -10.07
C VAL A 164 1.19 -33.83 -8.86
N SER A 165 2.19 -32.96 -9.01
CA SER A 165 2.55 -31.96 -8.01
C SER A 165 1.70 -30.69 -8.21
N HIS A 166 0.88 -30.36 -7.22
CA HIS A 166 0.08 -29.13 -7.24
C HIS A 166 0.82 -27.97 -6.56
N ILE A 167 0.70 -26.77 -7.13
CA ILE A 167 1.23 -25.53 -6.55
C ILE A 167 0.07 -24.59 -6.28
N LEU A 168 -0.07 -24.17 -5.03
CA LEU A 168 -0.93 -23.04 -4.70
C LEU A 168 -0.15 -21.75 -4.91
N LYS A 169 -0.69 -20.87 -5.77
CA LYS A 169 -0.14 -19.54 -6.02
C LYS A 169 -1.23 -18.50 -5.74
N GLY A 170 -0.96 -17.61 -4.80
CA GLY A 170 -1.78 -16.43 -4.53
C GLY A 170 -1.22 -15.17 -5.22
N ASP A 171 -2.10 -14.26 -5.62
CA ASP A 171 -1.73 -12.87 -5.91
C ASP A 171 -2.22 -11.98 -4.77
N VAL A 172 -1.34 -11.09 -4.29
CA VAL A 172 -1.61 -10.16 -3.20
C VAL A 172 -1.61 -8.70 -3.69
N LYS A 173 -1.89 -8.48 -4.97
CA LYS A 173 -1.87 -7.17 -5.67
C LYS A 173 -2.53 -6.02 -4.91
N THR A 174 -3.53 -6.28 -4.08
CA THR A 174 -4.25 -5.26 -3.31
C THR A 174 -4.13 -5.42 -1.79
N ALA A 175 -3.36 -6.38 -1.29
CA ALA A 175 -3.30 -6.70 0.14
C ALA A 175 -2.89 -5.49 1.00
N PHE A 176 -1.94 -4.68 0.51
CA PHE A 176 -1.49 -3.47 1.21
C PHE A 176 -2.57 -2.40 1.36
N ARG A 177 -3.60 -2.39 0.48
CA ARG A 177 -4.72 -1.43 0.57
C ARG A 177 -5.63 -1.69 1.76
N HIS A 178 -5.50 -2.84 2.40
CA HIS A 178 -6.28 -3.23 3.57
C HIS A 178 -5.53 -2.99 4.88
N LEU A 179 -4.36 -2.36 4.82
CA LEU A 179 -3.55 -2.07 5.98
C LEU A 179 -3.44 -0.56 6.15
N MET A 180 -4.13 -0.07 7.17
CA MET A 180 -4.25 1.35 7.44
C MET A 180 -3.01 1.89 8.15
N LEU A 181 -2.62 3.09 7.75
CA LEU A 181 -1.60 3.90 8.40
C LEU A 181 -2.19 4.60 9.62
N GLU A 182 -1.32 4.91 10.57
CA GLU A 182 -1.69 5.73 11.71
C GLU A 182 -2.10 7.13 11.25
N SER A 183 -3.20 7.66 11.80
CA SER A 183 -3.72 8.99 11.44
C SER A 183 -2.67 10.11 11.50
N SER A 184 -1.78 10.08 12.50
CA SER A 184 -0.63 10.99 12.67
C SER A 184 0.33 11.02 11.48
N THR A 185 0.35 9.93 10.71
CA THR A 185 1.31 9.68 9.64
C THR A 185 0.72 9.86 8.25
N VAL A 186 -0.60 9.85 8.12
CA VAL A 186 -1.32 10.03 6.84
C VAL A 186 -0.99 11.36 6.16
N SER A 187 -0.65 12.41 6.93
CA SER A 187 -0.17 13.70 6.40
C SER A 187 1.05 13.57 5.50
N ARG A 188 1.85 12.51 5.63
CA ARG A 188 3.03 12.27 4.77
C ARG A 188 2.68 11.60 3.45
N MET A 189 1.44 11.19 3.27
CA MET A 189 0.93 10.39 2.15
C MET A 189 -0.04 11.20 1.29
N GLY A 190 0.23 12.49 1.12
CA GLY A 190 -0.60 13.39 0.32
C GLY A 190 -0.32 13.30 -1.18
N ALA A 191 -1.33 13.65 -1.96
CA ALA A 191 -1.28 13.88 -3.40
C ALA A 191 -2.28 14.98 -3.75
N ARG A 192 -2.03 15.78 -4.80
CA ARG A 192 -2.95 16.84 -5.23
C ARG A 192 -3.51 16.56 -6.61
N ILE A 193 -4.76 16.93 -6.85
CA ILE A 193 -5.36 17.05 -8.18
C ILE A 193 -5.66 18.54 -8.40
N PRO A 194 -4.70 19.32 -8.93
CA PRO A 194 -4.83 20.77 -9.03
C PRO A 194 -6.07 21.22 -9.83
N GLN A 195 -6.40 20.49 -10.89
CA GLN A 195 -7.55 20.78 -11.76
C GLN A 195 -8.90 20.74 -11.03
N LEU A 196 -8.96 20.05 -9.89
CA LEU A 196 -10.15 19.94 -9.04
C LEU A 196 -9.96 20.58 -7.66
N GLN A 197 -8.82 21.25 -7.43
CA GLN A 197 -8.47 21.82 -6.12
C GLN A 197 -8.63 20.80 -4.98
N ALA A 198 -8.30 19.53 -5.25
CA ALA A 198 -8.51 18.44 -4.32
C ALA A 198 -7.18 17.96 -3.74
N LEU A 199 -7.13 17.79 -2.42
CA LEU A 199 -6.09 17.07 -1.72
C LEU A 199 -6.56 15.63 -1.46
N VAL A 200 -5.73 14.67 -1.81
CA VAL A 200 -5.96 13.25 -1.58
C VAL A 200 -4.93 12.78 -0.56
N LEU A 201 -5.40 12.24 0.56
CA LEU A 201 -4.58 11.60 1.58
C LEU A 201 -4.72 10.08 1.45
N ASP A 202 -3.61 9.38 1.27
CA ASP A 202 -3.57 7.91 1.24
C ASP A 202 -3.48 7.35 2.65
N CYS A 203 -4.57 6.72 3.09
CA CYS A 203 -4.70 6.12 4.40
C CYS A 203 -4.10 4.71 4.46
N SER A 204 -3.72 4.13 3.31
CA SER A 204 -3.18 2.78 3.22
C SER A 204 -1.66 2.77 3.06
N ILE A 205 -1.01 1.71 3.56
CA ILE A 205 0.44 1.60 3.42
C ILE A 205 0.86 1.26 1.99
N ARG A 206 1.77 2.06 1.42
CA ARG A 206 2.33 1.84 0.06
C ARG A 206 3.86 1.89 -0.02
N MET A 207 4.54 1.81 1.12
CA MET A 207 6.01 1.84 1.19
C MET A 207 6.63 0.62 0.53
N GLU A 208 7.71 0.82 -0.25
CA GLU A 208 8.35 -0.23 -1.05
C GLU A 208 8.72 -1.47 -0.23
N ARG A 209 9.37 -1.30 0.94
CA ARG A 209 9.75 -2.44 1.79
C ARG A 209 8.54 -3.12 2.43
N PHE A 210 7.53 -2.37 2.87
CA PHE A 210 6.35 -2.95 3.52
C PHE A 210 5.45 -3.71 2.53
N ALA A 211 5.31 -3.19 1.31
CA ALA A 211 4.59 -3.86 0.23
C ALA A 211 5.20 -5.22 -0.13
N VAL A 212 6.50 -5.44 0.12
CA VAL A 212 7.16 -6.74 -0.08
C VAL A 212 6.88 -7.68 1.09
N VAL A 213 6.84 -7.20 2.34
CA VAL A 213 6.56 -8.04 3.53
C VAL A 213 5.22 -8.77 3.38
N LEU A 214 4.21 -8.06 2.89
CA LEU A 214 2.85 -8.58 2.74
C LEU A 214 2.69 -9.61 1.63
N ARG A 215 3.57 -9.59 0.61
CA ARG A 215 3.59 -10.61 -0.47
C ARG A 215 3.98 -12.01 0.01
N ARG A 216 4.24 -12.20 1.31
CA ARG A 216 4.67 -13.47 1.89
C ARG A 216 3.74 -14.01 2.97
N ILE A 217 2.73 -13.24 3.38
CA ILE A 217 1.84 -13.61 4.49
C ILE A 217 0.56 -14.27 3.96
N TRP A 218 0.33 -14.25 2.64
CA TRP A 218 -0.85 -14.79 1.97
C TRP A 218 -0.50 -15.48 0.66
#